data_AF-A0AAW9JU64-F1
#
_entry.id   AF-A0AAW9JU64-F1
#
_cell.length_a   1.000
_cell.length_b   1.000
_cell.length_c   1.000
_cell.angle_alpha   90.00
_cell.angle_beta   90.00
_cell.angle_gamma   90.00
#
_symmetry.space_group_name_H-M   'P 1'
#
loop_
_entity.id
_entity.type
_entity.pdbx_description
1 polymer ?
#
loop_
_entity_poly.entity_id
_entity_poly.type
_entity_poly.pdbx_seq_one_letter_code
_entity_poly.pdbx_strand_id
1 'polypeptide(L)' 'MVVKYRRNVFDDDMSDYAKDMFVRLSENYNITLVEWNHDVDHVHILFKAHPNTEMTKFINAYKSASSRLIK' A
#
# COMPACT_ATOMS: atom_id res chain seq x y z
N MET A 1 -1.82 4.24 4.74
CA MET A 1 -2.52 4.94 3.63
C MET A 1 -3.93 5.24 4.10
N VAL A 2 -4.51 6.39 3.76
CA VAL A 2 -5.87 6.76 4.18
C VAL A 2 -6.69 7.04 2.93
N VAL A 3 -7.93 6.59 2.90
CA VAL A 3 -8.84 6.82 1.78
C VAL A 3 -9.20 8.32 1.67
N LYS A 4 -9.40 8.80 0.45
CA LYS A 4 -9.89 10.16 0.22
C LYS A 4 -11.21 10.37 0.96
N TYR A 5 -11.28 11.44 1.76
CA TYR A 5 -12.42 11.74 2.63
C TYR A 5 -12.74 10.70 3.70
N ARG A 6 -11.80 9.78 4.02
CA ARG A 6 -12.00 8.70 5.01
C ARG A 6 -13.32 7.94 4.80
N ARG A 7 -13.64 7.68 3.53
CA ARG A 7 -14.82 6.88 3.20
C ARG A 7 -14.58 5.45 3.69
N ASN A 8 -15.64 4.84 4.20
CA ASN A 8 -15.67 3.46 4.65
C ASN A 8 -15.78 2.52 3.44
N VAL A 9 -14.69 2.37 2.70
CA VAL A 9 -14.64 1.60 1.44
C VAL A 9 -13.63 0.46 1.47
N PHE A 10 -12.84 0.33 2.53
CA PHE A 10 -11.99 -0.86 2.66
C PHE A 10 -12.84 -2.05 3.13
N ASP A 11 -13.08 -2.98 2.22
CA ASP A 11 -13.47 -4.36 2.52
C ASP A 11 -12.24 -5.28 2.50
N ASP A 12 -12.43 -6.53 2.90
CA ASP A 12 -11.36 -7.53 2.96
C ASP A 12 -10.77 -7.79 1.56
N ASP A 13 -11.60 -7.84 0.52
CA ASP A 13 -11.17 -8.07 -0.86
C ASP A 13 -10.29 -6.93 -1.41
N MET A 14 -10.65 -5.67 -1.13
CA MET A 14 -9.85 -4.49 -1.49
C MET A 14 -8.55 -4.44 -0.70
N SER A 15 -8.58 -4.84 0.57
CA SER A 15 -7.37 -4.94 1.40
C SER A 15 -6.39 -5.96 0.82
N ASP A 16 -6.87 -7.15 0.48
CA ASP A 16 -6.05 -8.21 -0.12
C ASP A 16 -5.47 -7.79 -1.48
N TYR A 17 -6.26 -7.12 -2.30
CA TYR A 17 -5.76 -6.57 -3.56
C TYR A 17 -4.68 -5.49 -3.33
N ALA A 18 -4.94 -4.54 -2.42
CA ALA A 18 -3.98 -3.49 -2.10
C ALA A 18 -2.66 -4.08 -1.57
N LYS A 19 -2.74 -5.17 -0.80
CA LYS A 19 -1.60 -5.93 -0.30
C LYS A 19 -0.83 -6.60 -1.43
N ASP A 20 -1.51 -7.28 -2.37
CA ASP A 20 -0.87 -7.90 -3.55
C ASP A 20 -0.14 -6.85 -4.39
N MET A 21 -0.77 -5.70 -4.63
CA MET A 21 -0.13 -4.59 -5.34
C MET A 21 1.09 -4.03 -4.61
N PHE A 22 1.04 -3.94 -3.28
CA PHE A 22 2.20 -3.53 -2.48
C PHE A 22 3.36 -4.51 -2.68
N VAL A 23 3.10 -5.82 -2.57
CA VAL A 23 4.11 -6.87 -2.73
C VAL A 23 4.73 -6.80 -4.13
N ARG A 24 3.92 -6.75 -5.20
CA ARG A 24 4.40 -6.66 -6.58
C ARG A 24 5.27 -5.43 -6.84
N LEU A 25 4.87 -4.27 -6.31
CA LEU A 25 5.68 -3.06 -6.45
C LEU A 25 6.96 -3.16 -5.63
N SER A 26 6.90 -3.75 -4.44
CA SER A 26 8.04 -3.81 -3.50
C SER A 26 9.24 -4.59 -4.07
N GLU A 27 9.01 -5.56 -4.96
CA GLU A 27 10.05 -6.34 -5.64
C GLU A 27 11.05 -5.44 -6.40
N ASN A 28 10.55 -4.39 -7.06
CA ASN A 28 11.38 -3.47 -7.84
C ASN A 28 12.15 -2.46 -6.99
N TYR A 29 11.84 -2.34 -5.70
CA TYR A 29 12.40 -1.31 -4.81
C TYR A 29 13.21 -1.90 -3.63
N ASN A 30 13.45 -3.21 -3.62
CA ASN A 30 14.11 -3.92 -2.52
C ASN A 30 13.41 -3.67 -1.17
N ILE A 31 12.08 -3.68 -1.20
CA ILE A 31 11.24 -3.54 -0.01
C ILE A 31 10.64 -4.91 0.32
N THR A 32 10.56 -5.23 1.60
CA THR A 32 9.94 -6.46 2.10
C THR A 32 8.81 -6.10 3.05
N LEU A 33 7.61 -6.58 2.75
CA LEU A 33 6.46 -6.46 3.64
C LEU A 33 6.69 -7.31 4.90
N VAL A 34 6.52 -6.71 6.07
CA VAL A 34 6.63 -7.39 7.37
C VAL A 34 5.25 -7.65 7.95
N GLU A 35 4.40 -6.62 7.97
CA GLU A 35 3.06 -6.70 8.53
C GLU A 35 2.10 -5.83 7.73
N TRP A 36 0.87 -6.30 7.63
CA TRP A 36 -0.22 -5.63 6.94
C TRP A 36 -1.47 -5.69 7.79
N ASN A 37 -1.96 -4.52 8.21
CA ASN A 37 -3.21 -4.38 8.92
C ASN A 37 -4.06 -3.33 8.21
N HIS A 38 -5.37 -3.53 8.16
CA HIS A 38 -6.30 -2.56 7.63
C HIS A 38 -7.44 -2.32 8.61
N ASP A 39 -8.04 -1.14 8.47
CA ASP A 39 -9.25 -0.70 9.12
C ASP A 39 -10.15 -0.07 8.06
N VAL A 40 -11.36 0.33 8.42
CA VAL A 40 -12.45 0.67 7.51
C VAL A 40 -12.11 1.81 6.53
N ASP A 41 -11.23 2.74 6.92
CA ASP A 41 -10.84 3.91 6.13
C ASP A 41 -9.32 4.05 5.89
N HIS A 42 -8.50 3.12 6.40
CA HIS A 42 -7.05 3.22 6.32
C HIS A 42 -6.31 1.87 6.41
N VAL A 43 -5.07 1.86 5.93
CA VAL A 43 -4.16 0.70 5.95
C VAL A 43 -2.86 1.06 6.66
N HIS A 44 -2.46 0.22 7.60
CA HIS A 44 -1.17 0.21 8.28
C HIS A 44 -0.24 -0.83 7.66
N ILE A 45 0.94 -0.38 7.25
CA ILE A 45 1.93 -1.23 6.57
C ILE A 45 3.25 -1.11 7.33
N LEU A 46 3.74 -2.23 7.83
CA LEU A 46 5.11 -2.35 8.34
C LEU A 46 5.95 -3.03 7.28
N PHE A 47 7.04 -2.40 6.87
CA PHE A 47 7.95 -2.95 5.87
C PHE A 47 9.40 -2.63 6.20
N LYS A 48 10.30 -3.48 5.70
CA LYS A 48 11.75 -3.26 5.70
C LYS A 48 12.16 -2.76 4.33
N ALA A 49 13.04 -1.77 4.29
CA ALA A 49 13.59 -1.23 3.05
C ALA A 49 15.10 -1.13 3.15
N HIS A 50 15.78 -1.21 2.01
CA HIS A 50 17.21 -0.94 1.97
C HIS A 50 17.48 0.57 2.08
N PRO A 51 18.59 1.02 2.69
CA PRO A 51 18.90 2.46 2.78
C PRO A 51 18.95 3.19 1.43
N ASN A 52 19.33 2.48 0.37
CA ASN A 52 19.41 3.02 -0.99
C ASN A 52 18.07 2.97 -1.76
N THR A 53 17.00 2.49 -1.14
CA THR A 53 15.68 2.44 -1.76
C THR A 53 15.12 3.85 -1.96
N GLU A 54 14.63 4.14 -3.16
CA GLU A 54 13.95 5.40 -3.47
C GLU A 54 12.54 5.46 -2.86
N MET A 55 12.47 5.65 -1.54
CA MET A 55 11.24 5.60 -0.75
C MET A 55 10.11 6.47 -1.31
N THR A 56 10.42 7.72 -1.67
CA THR A 56 9.42 8.66 -2.18
C THR A 56 8.81 8.18 -3.50
N LYS A 57 9.62 7.64 -4.42
CA LYS A 57 9.12 7.12 -5.70
C LYS A 57 8.25 5.89 -5.47
N PHE A 58 8.68 4.98 -4.59
CA PHE A 58 7.88 3.81 -4.23
C PHE A 58 6.51 4.18 -3.64
N ILE A 59 6.48 5.05 -2.63
CA ILE A 59 5.21 5.46 -1.99
C ILE A 59 4.27 6.15 -3.00
N ASN A 60 4.81 6.95 -3.91
CA ASN A 60 4.02 7.61 -4.96
C ASN A 60 3.49 6.61 -6.00
N ALA A 61 4.32 5.67 -6.46
CA ALA A 61 3.91 4.61 -7.36
C ALA A 61 2.81 3.75 -6.73
N TYR A 62 2.98 3.37 -5.47
CA TYR A 62 2.00 2.60 -4.72
C TYR A 62 0.68 3.35 -4.54
N LYS A 63 0.69 4.61 -4.10
CA LYS A 63 -0.52 5.44 -4.00
C LYS A 63 -1.22 5.64 -5.34
N SER A 64 -0.46 5.84 -6.42
CA SER A 64 -1.03 5.99 -7.75
C SER A 64 -1.68 4.71 -8.24
N ALA A 65 -1.02 3.57 -8.06
CA ALA A 65 -1.57 2.27 -8.43
C ALA A 65 -2.82 1.92 -7.60
N SER A 66 -2.78 2.13 -6.28
CA SER A 66 -3.91 1.83 -5.41
C SER A 66 -5.10 2.76 -5.62
N SER A 67 -4.87 4.05 -5.95
CA SER A 67 -5.96 5.00 -6.22
C SER A 67 -6.83 4.64 -7.42
N ARG A 68 -6.31 3.84 -8.37
CA ARG A 68 -7.08 3.39 -9.54
C ARG A 68 -8.20 2.42 -9.14
N LEU A 69 -8.06 1.76 -7.99
CA LEU A 69 -9.03 0.81 -7.46
C LEU A 69 -10.12 1.50 -6.66
N ILE A 70 -9.74 2.52 -5.88
CA ILE A 70 -10.67 3.26 -5.02
C ILE A 70 -11.29 4.40 -5.83
N LYS A 71 -12.39 4.12 -6.53
CA LYS A 71 -13.26 5.13 -7.16
C LYS A 71 -14.55 5.32 -6.38
#